data_AF-A0A938NG88-F1
#
_entry.id   AF-A0A938NG88-F1
#
_cell.length_a   1.000
_cell.length_b   1.000
_cell.length_c   1.000
_cell.angle_alpha   90.00
_cell.angle_beta   90.00
_cell.angle_gamma   90.00
#
_symmetry.space_group_name_H-M   'P 1'
#
loop_
_entity.id
_entity.type
_entity.pdbx_description
1 polymer ?
#
loop_
_entity_poly.entity_id
_entity_poly.type
_entity_poly.pdbx_seq_one_letter_code
_entity_poly.pdbx_strand_id
1 'polypeptide(L)' 'MSLSDDPQELARRFNEDEAVWRRYRQKRELRRLLGSPSPLPEEVLDDLDWLEAERECRTTPCVRKPIP' A
#
# COMPACT_ATOMS: atom_id res chain seq x y z
N MET A 1 -0.56 -3.31 -28.14
CA MET A 1 -0.55 -3.53 -26.67
C MET A 1 0.29 -4.77 -26.43
N SER A 2 1.61 -4.59 -26.28
CA SER A 2 2.49 -5.70 -25.92
C SER A 2 2.34 -5.89 -24.42
N LEU A 3 1.55 -6.89 -24.04
CA LEU A 3 1.48 -7.35 -22.66
C LEU A 3 2.90 -7.65 -22.21
N SER A 4 3.27 -7.04 -21.10
CA SER A 4 4.53 -7.25 -20.41
C SER A 4 4.57 -8.68 -19.88
N ASP A 5 4.86 -9.65 -20.76
CA ASP A 5 5.19 -11.03 -20.41
C ASP A 5 6.64 -11.17 -19.94
N ASP A 6 7.19 -10.09 -19.35
CA ASP A 6 8.48 -10.18 -18.68
C ASP A 6 8.24 -10.80 -17.29
N PRO A 7 8.73 -12.03 -17.04
CA PRO A 7 8.56 -12.69 -15.75
C PRO A 7 9.18 -11.87 -14.61
N GLN A 8 10.16 -11.02 -14.88
CA GLN A 8 10.77 -10.15 -13.86
C GLN A 8 9.84 -9.01 -13.46
N GLU A 9 9.15 -8.39 -14.42
CA GLU A 9 8.15 -7.35 -14.17
C GLU A 9 6.93 -7.91 -13.45
N LEU A 10 6.49 -9.13 -13.80
CA LEU A 10 5.43 -9.83 -13.08
C LEU A 10 5.82 -10.15 -11.63
N ALA A 11 7.03 -10.67 -11.42
CA ALA A 11 7.55 -10.94 -10.08
C ALA A 11 7.68 -9.66 -9.26
N ARG A 12 8.13 -8.56 -9.88
CA ARG A 12 8.22 -7.24 -9.23
C ARG A 12 6.85 -6.77 -8.75
N ARG A 13 5.84 -6.78 -9.63
CA ARG A 13 4.47 -6.37 -9.27
C ARG A 13 3.87 -7.25 -8.18
N PHE A 14 4.06 -8.56 -8.29
CA PHE A 14 3.59 -9.49 -7.26
C PHE A 14 4.22 -9.17 -5.89
N ASN A 15 5.54 -8.94 -5.83
CA ASN A 15 6.22 -8.59 -4.59
C ASN A 15 5.76 -7.22 -4.05
N GLU A 16 5.52 -6.25 -4.92
CA GLU A 16 4.99 -4.93 -4.55
C GLU A 16 3.58 -5.04 -3.95
N ASP A 17 2.69 -5.80 -4.58
CA ASP A 17 1.33 -6.05 -4.09
C ASP A 17 1.33 -6.86 -2.79
N GLU A 18 2.22 -7.84 -2.66
CA GLU A 18 2.39 -8.60 -1.42
C GLU A 18 2.88 -7.70 -0.28
N ALA A 19 3.80 -6.77 -0.56
CA ALA A 19 4.30 -5.81 0.42
C ALA A 19 3.18 -4.88 0.92
N VAL A 20 2.36 -4.34 0.01
CA VAL A 20 1.17 -3.55 0.35
C VAL A 20 0.25 -4.36 1.26
N TRP A 21 -0.07 -5.59 0.88
CA TRP A 21 -0.99 -6.43 1.63
C TRP A 21 -0.49 -6.74 3.04
N ARG A 22 0.80 -7.06 3.19
CA ARG A 22 1.42 -7.29 4.50
C ARG A 22 1.38 -6.03 5.37
N ARG A 23 1.64 -4.84 4.81
CA ARG A 23 1.55 -3.57 5.55
C ARG A 23 0.14 -3.22 5.97
N TYR A 24 -0.83 -3.36 5.08
CA TYR A 24 -2.24 -3.18 5.40
C TYR A 24 -2.65 -4.06 6.58
N ARG A 25 -2.34 -5.36 6.51
CA ARG A 25 -2.67 -6.31 7.59
C ARG A 25 -2.05 -5.89 8.92
N GLN A 26 -0.79 -5.47 8.91
CA GLN A 26 -0.12 -5.00 10.12
C GLN A 26 -0.80 -3.77 10.73
N LYS A 27 -1.16 -2.77 9.92
CA LYS A 27 -1.85 -1.55 10.37
C LYS A 27 -3.20 -1.87 10.99
N ARG A 28 -3.98 -2.72 10.32
CA ARG A 28 -5.27 -3.19 10.81
C ARG A 28 -5.16 -3.94 12.14
N GLU A 29 -4.19 -4.84 12.26
CA GLU A 29 -3.92 -5.57 13.51
C GLU A 29 -3.52 -4.61 14.64
N LEU A 30 -2.65 -3.63 14.37
CA LEU A 30 -2.26 -2.61 15.34
C LEU A 30 -3.46 -1.76 15.79
N ARG A 31 -4.30 -1.32 14.85
CA ARG A 31 -5.52 -0.55 15.15
C ARG A 31 -6.46 -1.33 16.08
N ARG A 32 -6.66 -2.62 15.79
CA ARG A 32 -7.48 -3.53 16.63
C ARG A 32 -6.87 -3.74 18.01
N LEU A 33 -5.56 -3.94 18.11
CA LEU A 33 -4.86 -4.11 19.39
C LEU A 33 -4.93 -2.86 20.26
N LEU A 34 -4.82 -1.68 19.65
CA LEU A 34 -4.89 -0.40 20.35
C LEU A 34 -6.32 -0.05 20.79
N GLY A 35 -7.34 -0.75 20.27
CA GLY A 35 -8.74 -0.57 20.66
C GLY A 35 -9.23 0.86 20.51
N SER A 36 -8.65 1.62 19.58
CA SER A 36 -8.87 3.07 19.48
C SER A 36 -10.35 3.33 19.17
N PRO A 37 -11.08 4.07 20.03
CA PRO A 37 -12.47 4.41 19.78
C PRO A 37 -12.52 5.52 18.73
N SER A 38 -12.45 5.10 17.47
CA SER A 38 -12.71 5.99 16.34
C SER A 38 -14.22 6.16 16.15
N PRO A 39 -14.71 7.37 15.88
CA PRO A 39 -16.10 7.59 15.50
C PRO A 39 -16.42 7.11 14.07
N LEU A 40 -15.39 6.71 13.30
CA LEU A 40 -15.56 6.26 11.93
C LEU A 40 -15.98 4.77 11.88
N PRO A 41 -16.78 4.38 10.88
CA PRO A 41 -17.07 2.96 10.62
C PRO A 41 -15.79 2.16 10.36
N GLU A 42 -15.81 0.88 10.75
CA GLU A 42 -14.69 -0.06 10.55
C GLU A 42 -14.26 -0.14 9.07
N GLU A 43 -15.21 -0.08 8.14
CA GLU A 43 -14.96 -0.11 6.70
C GLU A 43 -14.12 1.09 6.24
N VAL A 44 -14.45 2.29 6.74
CA VAL A 44 -13.69 3.52 6.43
C VAL A 44 -12.28 3.44 7.01
N LEU A 45 -12.12 2.84 8.19
CA LEU A 45 -10.81 2.64 8.80
C LEU A 45 -9.99 1.59 8.04
N ASP A 46 -10.61 0.52 7.57
CA ASP A 46 -9.97 -0.48 6.71
C ASP A 46 -9.51 0.15 5.38
N ASP A 47 -10.31 1.04 4.78
CA ASP A 47 -9.93 1.78 3.57
C ASP A 47 -8.74 2.72 3.83
N LEU A 48 -8.72 3.42 4.97
CA LEU A 48 -7.61 4.29 5.35
C LEU A 48 -6.31 3.50 5.59
N ASP A 49 -6.40 2.37 6.30
CA ASP A 49 -5.26 1.46 6.53
C ASP A 49 -4.71 0.95 5.19
N TRP A 50 -5.59 0.65 4.22
CA TRP A 50 -5.21 0.20 2.89
C TRP A 50 -4.51 1.30 2.09
N LEU A 51 -5.10 2.50 2.02
CA LEU A 51 -4.51 3.64 1.31
C LEU A 51 -3.15 4.05 1.87
N GLU A 52 -2.99 3.99 3.20
CA GLU A 52 -1.71 4.27 3.84
C GLU A 52 -0.66 3.22 3.50
N ALA A 53 -1.03 1.93 3.52
CA ALA A 53 -0.15 0.84 3.11
C ALA A 53 0.26 0.93 1.63
N GLU A 54 -0.67 1.28 0.74
CA GLU A 54 -0.38 1.53 -0.67
C GLU A 54 0.62 2.67 -0.84
N ARG A 55 0.41 3.80 -0.15
CA ARG A 55 1.29 4.96 -0.22
C ARG A 55 2.71 4.67 0.28
N GLU A 56 2.85 3.86 1.33
CA GLU A 56 4.15 3.46 1.88
C GLU A 56 4.89 2.49 0.92
N CYS A 57 4.21 1.46 0.44
CA CYS A 57 4.85 0.40 -0.35
C CYS A 57 5.05 0.78 -1.81
N ARG A 58 4.17 1.59 -2.38
CA ARG A 58 4.25 2.04 -3.78
C ARG A 58 4.96 3.39 -3.92
N THR A 59 5.87 3.73 -3.00
CA THR A 59 6.60 5.00 -2.99
C THR A 59 7.09 5.32 -4.40
N THR A 60 6.36 6.18 -5.11
CA THR A 60 6.84 6.74 -6.37
C THR A 60 8.05 7.56 -6.01
N PRO A 61 9.25 7.28 -6.56
CA PRO A 61 10.35 8.21 -6.40
C PRO A 61 9.85 9.55 -6.91
N CYS A 62 9.77 10.54 -6.02
CA CYS A 62 9.55 11.92 -6.42
C CYS A 62 10.66 12.24 -7.43
N VAL A 63 10.33 12.21 -8.72
CA VAL A 63 11.24 12.68 -9.74
C VAL A 63 11.30 14.18 -9.53
N ARG A 64 12.23 14.62 -8.68
CA ARG A 64 12.60 16.02 -8.57
C ARG A 64 13.15 16.36 -9.96
N LYS A 65 12.29 16.86 -10.84
CA LYS A 65 12.74 17.48 -12.08
C LYS A 65 13.70 18.58 -11.64
N PRO A 66 14.99 18.56 -12.04
CA PRO A 66 15.82 19.73 -11.84
C PRO A 66 15.10 20.89 -12.55
N ILE A 67 14.79 21.93 -11.77
CA ILE A 67 14.25 23.18 -12.30
C ILE A 67 15.40 23.80 -13.11
N PRO A 68 15.17 24.25 -14.36
CA PRO A 68 16.21 24.84 -15.21
C PRO A 68 16.80 26.12 -14.63
#